data_AF-A0A0K1PRD0-F1
#
_entry.id   AF-A0A0K1PRD0-F1
#
_cell.length_a   1.000
_cell.length_b   1.000
_cell.length_c   1.000
_cell.angle_alpha   90.00
_cell.angle_beta   90.00
_cell.angle_gamma   90.00
#
_symmetry.space_group_name_H-M   'P 1'
#
loop_
_entity.id
_entity.type
_entity.pdbx_description
1 polymer ?
#
loop_
_entity_poly.entity_id
_entity_poly.type
_entity_poly.pdbx_seq_one_letter_code
_entity_poly.pdbx_strand_id
1 'polypeptide(L)'
;MTSTKLRHVARALSTLVVASALASASLSSLGCSNKAKEEEAKKAAEAQAQAAKEAEQKATDAKKAEEEALNAKHAAEQKKLQSQFDANDRKSTYLKEKAGKATGNAKKNADAAVAELDKRRATASESIKNVQSATGAAWDTAKAKADEDVAAYGKAVESLEQTIATK
;
A
#
# COMPACT_ATOMS: atom_id res chain seq x y z
N MET A 1 -6.55 3.94 -21.05
CA MET A 1 -7.99 3.78 -21.39
C MET A 1 -8.39 2.32 -21.21
N THR A 2 -8.59 1.84 -19.98
CA THR A 2 -8.98 0.43 -19.71
C THR A 2 -9.78 0.26 -18.41
N SER A 3 -10.39 1.34 -17.87
CA SER A 3 -10.99 1.32 -16.52
C SER A 3 -12.52 1.50 -16.52
N THR A 4 -13.22 0.82 -17.44
CA THR A 4 -14.70 0.82 -17.47
C THR A 4 -15.32 -0.57 -17.44
N LYS A 5 -14.55 -1.65 -17.63
CA LYS A 5 -15.12 -3.02 -17.69
C LYS A 5 -15.34 -3.70 -16.33
N LEU A 6 -14.71 -3.24 -15.24
CA LEU A 6 -14.87 -3.87 -13.91
C LEU A 6 -16.11 -3.42 -13.12
N ARG A 7 -16.80 -2.34 -13.51
CA ARG A 7 -17.97 -1.83 -12.76
C ARG A 7 -19.29 -2.54 -13.08
N HIS A 8 -19.33 -3.38 -14.11
CA HIS A 8 -20.56 -4.08 -14.50
C HIS A 8 -20.72 -5.47 -13.90
N VAL A 9 -19.64 -6.11 -13.41
CA VAL A 9 -19.73 -7.45 -12.84
C VAL A 9 -20.29 -7.43 -11.41
N ALA A 10 -20.03 -6.36 -10.63
CA ALA A 10 -20.50 -6.25 -9.24
C ALA A 10 -22.00 -5.94 -9.10
N ARG A 11 -22.69 -5.47 -10.15
CA ARG A 11 -24.12 -5.11 -10.09
C ARG A 11 -25.07 -6.23 -10.51
N ALA A 12 -24.57 -7.32 -11.07
CA ALA A 12 -25.41 -8.43 -11.54
C ALA A 12 -25.64 -9.53 -10.48
N LEU A 13 -24.90 -9.52 -9.36
CA LEU A 13 -24.99 -10.58 -8.34
C LEU A 13 -26.00 -10.31 -7.20
N SER A 14 -26.55 -9.11 -7.06
CA SER A 14 -27.49 -8.78 -5.96
C SER A 14 -28.97 -9.08 -6.27
N THR A 15 -29.31 -9.55 -7.47
CA THR A 15 -30.70 -9.69 -7.93
C THR A 15 -31.18 -11.15 -8.10
N LEU A 16 -30.46 -12.14 -7.58
CA LEU A 16 -30.83 -13.56 -7.76
C LEU A 16 -31.09 -14.35 -6.45
N VAL A 17 -31.30 -13.70 -5.32
CA VAL A 17 -31.49 -14.40 -4.01
C VAL A 17 -32.92 -14.26 -3.44
N VAL A 18 -33.81 -13.46 -4.01
CA VAL A 18 -35.12 -13.14 -3.39
C VAL A 18 -36.34 -13.77 -4.11
N ALA A 19 -36.14 -14.72 -5.02
CA ALA A 19 -37.24 -15.29 -5.84
C ALA A 19 -37.43 -16.82 -5.70
N SER A 20 -37.30 -17.39 -4.50
CA SER A 20 -37.62 -18.82 -4.25
C SER A 20 -38.19 -19.08 -2.86
N ALA A 21 -39.15 -18.28 -2.40
CA ALA A 21 -39.85 -18.49 -1.14
C ALA A 21 -41.39 -18.54 -1.26
N LEU A 22 -41.96 -18.72 -2.45
CA LEU A 22 -43.41 -18.89 -2.64
C LEU A 22 -43.73 -20.02 -3.63
N ALA A 23 -43.57 -21.28 -3.19
CA ALA A 23 -44.30 -22.41 -3.76
C ALA A 23 -44.08 -23.66 -2.90
N SER A 24 -44.80 -23.81 -1.78
CA SER A 24 -45.04 -25.13 -1.14
C SER A 24 -46.14 -25.04 -0.07
N ALA A 25 -47.32 -24.57 -0.45
CA ALA A 25 -48.55 -24.84 0.28
C ALA A 25 -49.36 -25.87 -0.54
N SER A 26 -49.31 -27.14 -0.10
CA SER A 26 -50.25 -28.25 -0.34
C SER A 26 -49.50 -29.56 -0.59
N LEU A 27 -49.47 -30.46 0.39
CA LEU A 27 -49.44 -31.92 0.19
C LEU A 27 -49.60 -32.63 1.54
N SER A 28 -50.84 -32.64 2.03
CA SER A 28 -51.32 -33.69 2.93
C SER A 28 -51.63 -34.94 2.08
N SER A 29 -50.66 -35.85 1.93
CA SER A 29 -50.94 -37.25 1.54
C SER A 29 -49.92 -38.19 2.18
N LEU A 30 -50.46 -39.27 2.75
CA LEU A 30 -49.85 -40.15 3.73
C LEU A 30 -48.81 -41.14 3.16
N GLY A 31 -47.71 -41.32 3.89
CA GLY A 31 -47.08 -42.64 4.16
C GLY A 31 -46.37 -43.36 3.01
N CYS A 32 -45.11 -42.96 2.72
CA CYS A 32 -43.98 -43.76 2.14
C CYS A 32 -43.06 -42.98 1.19
N SER A 33 -43.36 -41.73 0.85
CA SER A 33 -42.53 -40.93 -0.08
C SER A 33 -41.63 -39.86 0.59
N ASN A 34 -41.53 -39.86 1.92
CA ASN A 34 -40.82 -38.82 2.68
C ASN A 34 -39.29 -38.90 2.55
N LYS A 35 -38.75 -40.12 2.36
CA LYS A 35 -37.30 -40.37 2.31
C LYS A 35 -36.63 -39.78 1.07
N ALA A 36 -37.30 -39.84 -0.09
CA ALA A 36 -36.77 -39.31 -1.35
C ALA A 36 -36.71 -37.77 -1.35
N LYS A 37 -37.74 -37.09 -0.82
CA LYS A 37 -37.75 -35.62 -0.68
C LYS A 37 -36.71 -35.12 0.31
N GLU A 38 -36.45 -35.87 1.38
CA GLU A 38 -35.41 -35.53 2.35
C GLU A 38 -33.99 -35.69 1.77
N GLU A 39 -33.77 -36.72 0.94
CA GLU A 39 -32.49 -36.96 0.27
C GLU A 39 -32.19 -35.90 -0.82
N GLU A 40 -33.21 -35.48 -1.58
CA GLU A 40 -33.09 -34.37 -2.54
C GLU A 40 -32.84 -33.03 -1.84
N ALA A 41 -33.52 -32.75 -0.73
CA ALA A 41 -33.27 -31.56 0.08
C ALA A 41 -31.86 -31.54 0.67
N LYS A 42 -31.34 -32.69 1.12
CA LYS A 42 -29.95 -32.84 1.59
C LYS A 42 -28.94 -32.59 0.48
N LYS A 43 -29.10 -33.20 -0.70
CA LYS A 43 -28.21 -32.96 -1.86
C LYS A 43 -28.23 -31.50 -2.32
N ALA A 44 -29.39 -30.85 -2.32
CA ALA A 44 -29.50 -29.43 -2.65
C ALA A 44 -28.81 -28.53 -1.62
N ALA A 45 -28.96 -28.82 -0.32
CA ALA A 45 -28.27 -28.09 0.74
C ALA A 45 -26.74 -28.28 0.69
N GLU A 46 -26.27 -29.50 0.42
CA GLU A 46 -24.85 -29.82 0.25
C GLU A 46 -24.25 -29.09 -0.98
N ALA A 47 -24.96 -29.09 -2.10
CA ALA A 47 -24.54 -28.36 -3.30
C ALA A 47 -24.48 -26.83 -3.07
N GLN A 48 -25.46 -26.27 -2.35
CA GLN A 48 -25.43 -24.85 -1.97
C GLN A 48 -24.28 -24.54 -1.00
N ALA A 49 -24.04 -25.40 -0.01
CA ALA A 49 -22.94 -25.22 0.93
C ALA A 49 -21.57 -25.32 0.22
N GLN A 50 -21.42 -26.22 -0.74
CA GLN A 50 -20.20 -26.33 -1.55
C GLN A 50 -20.00 -25.10 -2.44
N ALA A 51 -21.05 -24.65 -3.13
CA ALA A 51 -20.98 -23.43 -3.94
C ALA A 51 -20.64 -22.18 -3.09
N ALA A 52 -21.19 -22.07 -1.88
CA ALA A 52 -20.87 -21.00 -0.95
C ALA A 52 -19.39 -21.04 -0.51
N LYS A 53 -18.86 -22.22 -0.16
CA LYS A 53 -17.44 -22.41 0.18
C LYS A 53 -16.53 -22.06 -0.99
N GLU A 54 -16.86 -22.48 -2.21
CA GLU A 54 -16.08 -22.13 -3.40
C GLU A 54 -16.09 -20.63 -3.68
N ALA A 55 -17.22 -19.95 -3.47
CA ALA A 55 -17.32 -18.50 -3.61
C ALA A 55 -16.49 -17.76 -2.55
N GLU A 56 -16.53 -18.21 -1.29
CA GLU A 56 -15.74 -17.64 -0.19
C GLU A 56 -14.24 -17.85 -0.41
N GLN A 57 -13.84 -19.04 -0.86
CA GLN A 57 -12.44 -19.34 -1.19
C GLN A 57 -11.95 -18.41 -2.31
N LYS A 58 -12.70 -18.29 -3.41
CA LYS A 58 -12.35 -17.38 -4.51
C LYS A 58 -12.26 -15.92 -4.07
N ALA A 59 -13.16 -15.47 -3.20
CA ALA A 59 -13.10 -14.10 -2.66
C ALA A 59 -11.86 -13.89 -1.77
N THR A 60 -11.48 -14.90 -0.98
CA THR A 60 -10.28 -14.86 -0.14
C THR A 60 -9.00 -14.87 -0.98
N ASP A 61 -8.94 -15.72 -2.00
CA ASP A 61 -7.78 -15.81 -2.90
C ASP A 61 -7.61 -14.51 -3.69
N ALA A 62 -8.70 -13.89 -4.14
CA ALA A 62 -8.67 -12.59 -4.79
C ALA A 62 -8.13 -11.48 -3.87
N LYS A 63 -8.56 -11.46 -2.59
CA LYS A 63 -8.04 -10.49 -1.60
C LYS A 63 -6.56 -10.69 -1.31
N LYS A 64 -6.11 -11.94 -1.16
CA LYS A 64 -4.68 -12.26 -0.96
C LYS A 64 -3.83 -11.81 -2.14
N ALA A 65 -4.27 -12.09 -3.37
CA ALA A 65 -3.55 -11.65 -4.57
C ALA A 65 -3.47 -10.12 -4.67
N GLU A 66 -4.52 -9.40 -4.28
CA GLU A 66 -4.51 -7.93 -4.23
C GLU A 66 -3.54 -7.40 -3.16
N GLU A 67 -3.55 -7.99 -1.96
CA GLU A 67 -2.65 -7.63 -0.86
C GLU A 67 -1.18 -7.89 -1.22
N GLU A 68 -0.86 -9.05 -1.81
CA GLU A 68 0.50 -9.37 -2.28
C GLU A 68 0.97 -8.37 -3.35
N ALA A 69 0.10 -8.01 -4.30
CA ALA A 69 0.43 -7.02 -5.33
C ALA A 69 0.66 -5.62 -4.74
N LEU A 70 -0.12 -5.22 -3.72
CA LEU A 70 0.09 -3.96 -3.00
C LEU A 70 1.40 -3.99 -2.20
N ASN A 71 1.66 -5.06 -1.46
CA ASN A 71 2.89 -5.22 -0.69
C ASN A 71 4.15 -5.19 -1.58
N ALA A 72 4.10 -5.82 -2.76
CA ALA A 72 5.19 -5.76 -3.73
C ALA A 72 5.45 -4.34 -4.24
N LYS A 73 4.39 -3.56 -4.50
CA LYS A 73 4.51 -2.13 -4.86
C LYS A 73 5.09 -1.30 -3.72
N HIS A 74 4.61 -1.52 -2.50
CA HIS A 74 5.11 -0.81 -1.32
C HIS A 74 6.61 -1.05 -1.12
N ALA A 75 7.06 -2.31 -1.25
CA ALA A 75 8.47 -2.67 -1.14
C ALA A 75 9.34 -1.99 -2.22
N ALA A 76 8.86 -1.92 -3.47
CA ALA A 76 9.58 -1.26 -4.56
C ALA A 76 9.76 0.25 -4.32
N GLU A 77 8.70 0.92 -3.86
CA GLU A 77 8.73 2.35 -3.53
C GLU A 77 9.60 2.64 -2.30
N GLN A 78 9.54 1.80 -1.25
CA GLN A 78 10.42 1.90 -0.10
C GLN A 78 11.90 1.79 -0.51
N LYS A 79 12.23 0.84 -1.40
CA LYS A 79 13.60 0.69 -1.92
C LYS A 79 14.05 1.92 -2.70
N LYS A 80 13.16 2.53 -3.48
CA LYS A 80 13.43 3.77 -4.22
C LYS A 80 13.71 4.94 -3.27
N LEU A 81 12.88 5.14 -2.25
CA LEU A 81 13.08 6.14 -1.21
C LEU A 81 14.42 5.97 -0.50
N GLN A 82 14.74 4.75 -0.08
CA GLN A 82 16.02 4.43 0.57
C GLN A 82 17.20 4.74 -0.35
N SER A 83 17.13 4.34 -1.63
CA SER A 83 18.20 4.60 -2.60
C SER A 83 18.44 6.10 -2.83
N GLN A 84 17.39 6.92 -2.85
CA GLN A 84 17.52 8.37 -2.99
C GLN A 84 18.14 9.00 -1.74
N PHE A 85 17.69 8.57 -0.55
CA PHE A 85 18.28 8.99 0.72
C PHE A 85 19.76 8.64 0.79
N ASP A 86 20.15 7.41 0.47
CA ASP A 86 21.55 6.94 0.51
C ASP A 86 22.45 7.68 -0.51
N ALA A 87 21.90 8.09 -1.65
CA ALA A 87 22.62 8.92 -2.62
C ALA A 87 22.88 10.32 -2.06
N ASN A 88 21.87 10.95 -1.47
CA ASN A 88 21.99 12.25 -0.81
C ASN A 88 22.94 12.18 0.39
N ASP A 89 22.89 11.10 1.18
CA ASP A 89 23.74 10.86 2.35
C ASP A 89 25.23 10.82 1.97
N ARG A 90 25.57 10.00 0.97
CA ARG A 90 26.94 9.93 0.44
C ARG A 90 27.44 11.28 -0.08
N LYS A 91 26.61 11.99 -0.85
CA LYS A 91 26.95 13.33 -1.36
C LYS A 91 27.14 14.32 -0.21
N SER A 92 26.28 14.28 0.81
CA SER A 92 26.37 15.18 1.96
C SER A 92 27.65 14.99 2.77
N THR A 93 28.09 13.75 2.98
CA THR A 93 29.35 13.43 3.68
C THR A 93 30.53 14.05 2.96
N TYR A 94 30.61 13.87 1.63
CA TYR A 94 31.65 14.48 0.81
C TYR A 94 31.63 16.03 0.85
N LEU A 95 30.43 16.64 0.82
CA LEU A 95 30.30 18.10 0.89
C LEU A 95 30.67 18.65 2.28
N LYS A 96 30.37 17.94 3.37
CA LYS A 96 30.78 18.32 4.73
C LYS A 96 32.30 18.32 4.90
N GLU A 97 32.99 17.35 4.32
CA GLU A 97 34.46 17.34 4.32
C GLU A 97 35.04 18.56 3.59
N LYS A 98 34.43 18.98 2.48
CA LYS A 98 34.81 20.21 1.77
C LYS A 98 34.48 21.45 2.57
N ALA A 99 33.29 21.53 3.16
CA ALA A 99 32.87 22.62 4.03
C ALA A 99 33.84 22.82 5.21
N GLY A 100 34.34 21.72 5.79
CA GLY A 100 35.34 21.75 6.86
C GLY A 100 36.67 22.41 6.48
N LYS A 101 36.99 22.51 5.18
CA LYS A 101 38.20 23.16 4.66
C LYS A 101 37.98 24.64 4.31
N ALA A 102 36.74 25.11 4.32
CA ALA A 102 36.45 26.52 4.07
C ALA A 102 37.00 27.40 5.21
N THR A 103 37.32 28.65 4.90
CA THR A 103 37.83 29.63 5.86
C THR A 103 37.03 30.94 5.78
N GLY A 104 37.21 31.83 6.75
CA GLY A 104 36.58 33.15 6.76
C GLY A 104 35.05 33.12 6.69
N ASN A 105 34.46 33.96 5.84
CA ASN A 105 33.00 34.04 5.67
C ASN A 105 32.41 32.80 4.99
N ALA A 106 33.15 32.18 4.06
CA ALA A 106 32.70 30.94 3.41
C ALA A 106 32.49 29.82 4.45
N LYS A 107 33.38 29.72 5.46
CA LYS A 107 33.21 28.77 6.57
C LYS A 107 31.91 29.00 7.34
N LYS A 108 31.60 30.25 7.70
CA LYS A 108 30.37 30.58 8.45
C LYS A 108 29.12 30.18 7.68
N ASN A 109 29.08 30.48 6.38
CA ASN A 109 27.96 30.11 5.52
C ASN A 109 27.85 28.59 5.36
N ALA A 110 28.97 27.90 5.19
CA ALA A 110 29.01 26.45 5.07
C ALA A 110 28.57 25.76 6.37
N ASP A 111 29.03 26.22 7.54
CA ASP A 111 28.63 25.68 8.85
C ASP A 111 27.11 25.84 9.07
N ALA A 112 26.53 26.97 8.68
CA ALA A 112 25.08 27.18 8.73
C ALA A 112 24.31 26.24 7.78
N ALA A 113 24.80 26.06 6.55
CA ALA A 113 24.21 25.13 5.59
C ALA A 113 24.33 23.66 6.06
N VAL A 114 25.43 23.29 6.70
CA VAL A 114 25.61 21.94 7.31
C VAL A 114 24.60 21.70 8.42
N ALA A 115 24.34 22.69 9.28
CA ALA A 115 23.36 22.56 10.36
C ALA A 115 21.93 22.31 9.82
N GLU A 116 21.50 23.06 8.80
CA GLU A 116 20.20 22.82 8.17
C GLU A 116 20.17 21.46 7.45
N LEU A 117 21.25 21.08 6.78
CA LEU A 117 21.37 19.77 6.14
C LEU A 117 21.19 18.63 7.15
N ASP A 118 21.82 18.72 8.33
CA ASP A 118 21.72 17.71 9.38
C ASP A 118 20.31 17.57 9.95
N LYS A 119 19.63 18.71 10.14
CA LYS A 119 18.21 18.72 10.52
C LYS A 119 17.36 17.99 9.48
N ARG A 120 17.52 18.30 8.19
CA ARG A 120 16.76 17.67 7.11
C ARG A 120 17.06 16.19 6.97
N ARG A 121 18.32 15.79 7.13
CA ARG A 121 18.74 14.38 7.14
C ARG A 121 18.02 13.60 8.23
N ALA A 122 17.96 14.15 9.46
CA ALA A 122 17.28 13.51 10.58
C ALA A 122 15.78 13.34 10.31
N THR A 123 15.10 14.39 9.84
CA THR A 123 13.67 14.33 9.47
C THR A 123 13.40 13.32 8.37
N ALA A 124 14.21 13.32 7.30
CA ALA A 124 14.05 12.35 6.20
C ALA A 124 14.28 10.91 6.68
N SER A 125 15.28 10.67 7.54
CA SER A 125 15.54 9.36 8.13
C SER A 125 14.38 8.86 8.98
N GLU A 126 13.78 9.72 9.79
CA GLU A 126 12.60 9.40 10.60
C GLU A 126 11.38 9.09 9.72
N SER A 127 11.10 9.91 8.71
CA SER A 127 9.99 9.66 7.79
C SER A 127 10.15 8.36 7.01
N ILE A 128 11.38 8.00 6.59
CA ILE A 128 11.63 6.68 5.99
C ILE A 128 11.32 5.56 6.98
N LYS A 129 11.76 5.65 8.25
CA LYS A 129 11.40 4.65 9.28
C LYS A 129 9.88 4.52 9.46
N ASN A 130 9.15 5.64 9.41
CA ASN A 130 7.69 5.63 9.49
C ASN A 130 7.04 4.92 8.30
N VAL A 131 7.59 5.03 7.10
CA VAL A 131 7.12 4.24 5.93
C VAL A 131 7.31 2.74 6.16
N GLN A 132 8.41 2.34 6.80
CA GLN A 132 8.72 0.92 7.05
C GLN A 132 7.76 0.28 8.08
N SER A 133 7.21 1.07 9.00
CA SER A 133 6.28 0.59 10.02
C SER A 133 4.81 0.75 9.64
N ALA A 134 4.49 1.61 8.65
CA ALA A 134 3.13 1.86 8.20
C ALA A 134 2.60 0.74 7.30
N THR A 135 1.29 0.50 7.34
CA THR A 135 0.58 -0.49 6.50
C THR A 135 -0.75 0.08 6.01
N GLY A 136 -1.33 -0.53 4.98
CA GLY A 136 -2.62 -0.11 4.40
C GLY A 136 -2.62 1.37 4.02
N ALA A 137 -3.73 2.08 4.31
CA ALA A 137 -3.87 3.49 3.96
C ALA A 137 -2.89 4.44 4.69
N ALA A 138 -2.38 4.04 5.87
CA ALA A 138 -1.38 4.82 6.59
C ALA A 138 -0.03 4.82 5.84
N TRP A 139 0.25 3.76 5.06
CA TRP A 139 1.46 3.65 4.27
C TRP A 139 1.55 4.76 3.20
N ASP A 140 0.46 5.02 2.47
CA ASP A 140 0.44 6.06 1.43
C ASP A 140 0.71 7.46 2.01
N THR A 141 0.16 7.75 3.20
CA THR A 141 0.37 9.03 3.89
C THR A 141 1.81 9.15 4.38
N ALA A 142 2.36 8.09 4.99
CA ALA A 142 3.75 8.05 5.41
C ALA A 142 4.70 8.21 4.22
N LYS A 143 4.41 7.56 3.10
CA LYS A 143 5.19 7.64 1.85
C LYS A 143 5.23 9.06 1.30
N ALA A 144 4.07 9.72 1.18
CA ALA A 144 4.00 11.08 0.68
C ALA A 144 4.86 12.03 1.53
N LYS A 145 4.79 11.90 2.86
CA LYS A 145 5.63 12.67 3.77
C LYS A 145 7.13 12.34 3.63
N ALA A 146 7.49 11.07 3.48
CA ALA A 146 8.87 10.67 3.25
C ALA A 146 9.42 11.20 1.91
N ASP A 147 8.61 11.19 0.84
CA ASP A 147 8.97 11.77 -0.46
C ASP A 147 9.29 13.27 -0.31
N GLU A 148 8.45 14.03 0.40
CA GLU A 148 8.67 15.45 0.69
C GLU A 148 9.94 15.70 1.50
N ASP A 149 10.15 14.93 2.58
CA ASP A 149 11.29 15.12 3.48
C ASP A 149 12.61 14.71 2.80
N VAL A 150 12.63 13.64 1.99
CA VAL A 150 13.80 13.23 1.19
C VAL A 150 14.11 14.27 0.11
N ALA A 151 13.09 14.85 -0.54
CA ALA A 151 13.29 15.93 -1.50
C ALA A 151 13.85 17.20 -0.84
N ALA A 152 13.35 17.56 0.35
CA ALA A 152 13.86 18.67 1.13
C ALA A 152 15.33 18.45 1.56
N TYR A 153 15.68 17.21 1.93
CA TYR A 153 17.07 16.84 2.20
C TYR A 153 17.96 16.97 0.95
N GLY A 154 17.49 16.50 -0.21
CA GLY A 154 18.18 16.68 -1.50
C GLY A 154 18.45 18.15 -1.83
N LYS A 155 17.46 19.04 -1.65
CA LYS A 155 17.63 20.49 -1.83
C LYS A 155 18.65 21.09 -0.86
N ALA A 156 18.71 20.62 0.38
CA ALA A 156 19.72 21.07 1.34
C ALA A 156 21.14 20.63 0.92
N VAL A 157 21.28 19.43 0.35
CA VAL A 157 22.55 18.94 -0.22
C VAL A 157 23.00 19.83 -1.39
N GLU A 158 22.10 20.18 -2.31
CA GLU A 158 22.38 21.09 -3.42
C GLU A 158 22.73 22.50 -2.95
N SER A 159 22.03 23.01 -1.94
CA SER A 159 22.32 24.33 -1.34
C SER A 159 23.71 24.38 -0.69
N LEU A 160 24.11 23.32 0.02
CA LEU A 160 25.47 23.23 0.56
C LEU A 160 26.52 23.21 -0.56
N GLU A 161 26.27 22.46 -1.64
CA GLU A 161 27.15 22.41 -2.81
C GLU A 161 27.33 23.80 -3.45
N GLN A 162 26.26 24.56 -3.62
CA GLN A 162 26.31 25.94 -4.14
C GLN A 162 27.08 26.88 -3.20
N THR A 163 26.85 26.72 -1.88
CA THR A 163 27.51 27.53 -0.85
C THR A 163 29.03 27.34 -0.87
N ILE A 164 29.52 26.10 -1.03
CA ILE A 164 30.95 25.83 -1.10
C ILE A 164 31.58 26.12 -2.47
N ALA A 165 30.77 26.18 -3.54
CA ALA A 165 31.23 26.51 -4.89
C ALA A 165 31.47 28.02 -5.08
N THR A 166 30.73 28.84 -4.33
CA THR A 166 30.87 30.30 -4.33
C THR A 166 32.06 30.69 -3.45
N LYS A 167 33.25 30.76 -4.05
CA LYS A 167 34.50 31.16 -3.37
C LYS A 167 34.63 32.67 -3.24
#